data_AF-P78989-F1
#
_entry.id   AF-P78989-F1
#
_cell.length_a   1.000
_cell.length_b   1.000
_cell.length_c   1.000
_cell.angle_alpha   90.00
_cell.angle_beta   90.00
_cell.angle_gamma   90.00
#
_symmetry.space_group_name_H-M   'P 1'
#
loop_
_entity.id
_entity.type
_entity.pdbx_description
1 polymer ?
#
loop_
_entity_poly.entity_id
_entity_poly.type
_entity_poly.pdbx_seq_one_letter_code
_entity_poly.pdbx_strand_id
1 'polypeptide(L)'
;ALELPFFWQTPAGMSVSMSTREMQSKKVKPSLIKKSKPISILIPTEVIDYPKIKLGLMPNFIHSLDASNIHLLISNINKYNLKDLNLYTIHDCFASDYKNIAIIELLVKHSFIELYFQVDYLEAIHESFIKQIGGYTNLYEEYIENKKVKFVIIEKQDKKGKVTTVKYRVPNLPLFNWEIDIDKLKEESIIVTLSANIFFRVIALIKKK
;
A
#
# COMPACT_ATOMS: atom_id res chain seq x y z
N ALA A 1 9.14 21.86 0.68
CA ALA A 1 8.08 21.15 1.45
C ALA A 1 8.80 20.40 2.57
N LEU A 2 8.17 19.51 3.37
CA LEU A 2 8.98 18.68 4.28
C LEU A 2 9.91 17.72 3.51
N GLU A 3 9.61 17.45 2.23
CA GLU A 3 10.46 16.66 1.30
C GLU A 3 10.90 15.32 1.89
N LEU A 4 9.95 14.68 2.58
CA LEU A 4 10.17 13.43 3.30
C LEU A 4 9.88 12.22 2.42
N PRO A 5 10.53 11.07 2.70
CA PRO A 5 10.07 9.78 2.20
C PRO A 5 8.71 9.42 2.83
N PHE A 6 7.96 8.56 2.13
CA PHE A 6 6.70 8.01 2.65
C PHE A 6 6.89 6.53 3.02
N PHE A 7 6.32 6.13 4.15
CA PHE A 7 6.28 4.73 4.57
C PHE A 7 4.84 4.34 4.88
N TRP A 8 4.44 3.12 4.52
CA TRP A 8 3.19 2.55 4.99
C TRP A 8 3.30 1.03 5.10
N GLN A 9 2.39 0.45 5.86
CA GLN A 9 2.25 -0.99 5.96
C GLN A 9 0.90 -1.37 5.37
N THR A 10 0.88 -2.36 4.50
CA THR A 10 -0.37 -2.85 3.92
C THR A 10 -1.15 -3.72 4.91
N PRO A 11 -2.45 -3.98 4.70
CA PRO A 11 -3.24 -4.84 5.60
C PRO A 11 -2.70 -6.26 5.70
N ALA A 12 -2.01 -6.75 4.66
CA ALA A 12 -1.32 -8.03 4.67
C ALA A 12 0.03 -8.01 5.44
N GLY A 13 0.41 -6.87 6.02
CA GLY A 13 1.62 -6.70 6.82
C GLY A 13 2.87 -6.30 6.04
N MET A 14 2.79 -6.12 4.72
CA MET A 14 3.93 -5.74 3.88
C MET A 14 4.33 -4.28 4.13
N SER A 15 5.61 -4.04 4.44
CA SER A 15 6.14 -2.68 4.59
C SER A 15 6.55 -2.11 3.23
N VAL A 16 6.09 -0.91 2.90
CA VAL A 16 6.39 -0.21 1.65
C VAL A 16 6.99 1.16 1.95
N SER A 17 8.03 1.53 1.21
CA SER A 17 8.72 2.81 1.33
C SER A 17 8.91 3.48 -0.02
N MET A 18 8.61 4.77 -0.11
CA MET A 18 8.92 5.61 -1.26
C MET A 18 9.97 6.65 -0.87
N SER A 19 11.21 6.40 -1.28
CA SER A 19 12.39 7.23 -0.97
C SER A 19 13.23 7.50 -2.22
N THR A 20 12.58 7.71 -3.37
CA THR A 20 13.26 7.92 -4.65
C THR A 20 14.18 9.14 -4.59
N ARG A 21 15.43 8.96 -5.03
CA ARG A 21 16.46 9.99 -5.09
C ARG A 21 16.59 10.54 -6.51
N GLU A 22 17.04 11.78 -6.63
CA GLU A 22 17.43 12.33 -7.93
C GLU A 22 18.62 11.54 -8.49
N MET A 23 18.65 11.38 -9.81
CA MET A 23 19.70 10.63 -10.49
C MET A 23 20.55 11.58 -11.34
N GLN A 24 21.86 11.58 -11.13
CA GLN A 24 22.80 12.34 -11.95
C GLN A 24 23.43 11.43 -13.01
N SER A 25 23.37 11.85 -14.28
CA SER A 25 24.08 11.17 -15.37
C SER A 25 25.57 11.49 -15.32
N LYS A 26 26.41 10.46 -15.19
CA LYS A 26 27.86 10.55 -15.32
C LYS A 26 28.30 9.79 -16.57
N LYS A 27 29.03 10.48 -17.44
CA LYS A 27 29.64 9.86 -18.62
C LYS A 27 30.95 9.21 -18.23
N VAL A 28 31.08 7.92 -18.50
CA VAL A 28 32.30 7.14 -18.24
C VAL A 28 32.85 6.67 -19.57
N LYS A 29 34.14 6.92 -19.80
CA LYS A 29 34.87 6.39 -20.94
C LYS A 29 35.85 5.33 -20.45
N PRO A 30 35.73 4.06 -20.89
CA PRO A 30 36.70 3.03 -20.54
C PRO A 30 38.09 3.40 -21.06
N SER A 31 39.11 3.36 -20.19
CA SER A 31 40.50 3.65 -20.57
C SER A 31 41.08 2.62 -21.55
N LEU A 32 40.61 1.37 -21.47
CA LEU A 32 41.06 0.24 -22.31
C LEU A 32 40.61 0.36 -23.78
N ILE A 33 39.50 1.05 -24.07
CA ILE A 33 38.95 1.14 -25.44
C ILE A 33 38.96 2.61 -25.89
N LYS A 34 40.09 3.07 -26.42
CA LYS A 34 40.34 4.48 -26.79
C LYS A 34 39.35 5.06 -27.81
N LYS A 35 38.81 4.22 -28.71
CA LYS A 35 37.83 4.60 -29.76
C LYS A 35 36.36 4.38 -29.38
N SER A 36 36.05 4.02 -28.14
CA SER A 36 34.65 3.83 -27.71
C SER A 36 33.91 5.16 -27.48
N LYS A 37 32.59 5.15 -27.71
CA LYS A 37 31.70 6.23 -27.26
C LYS A 37 31.54 6.15 -25.73
N PRO A 38 31.53 7.29 -25.01
CA PRO A 38 31.27 7.30 -23.57
C PRO A 38 29.90 6.70 -23.25
N ILE A 39 29.83 5.89 -22.19
CA ILE A 39 28.59 5.33 -21.67
C ILE A 39 28.06 6.26 -20.58
N SER A 40 26.76 6.52 -20.56
CA SER A 40 26.11 7.25 -19.48
C SER A 40 25.62 6.29 -18.41
N ILE A 41 26.08 6.48 -17.18
CA ILE A 41 25.55 5.79 -15.99
C ILE A 41 24.77 6.79 -15.14
N LEU A 42 23.69 6.34 -14.51
CA LEU A 42 22.91 7.14 -13.57
C LEU A 42 23.38 6.83 -12.15
N ILE A 43 23.77 7.86 -11.41
CA ILE A 43 24.24 7.77 -10.03
C ILE A 43 23.22 8.47 -9.12
N PRO A 44 22.71 7.82 -8.06
CA PRO A 44 21.80 8.45 -7.13
C PRO A 44 22.50 9.57 -6.37
N THR A 45 21.81 10.68 -6.15
CA THR A 45 22.27 11.76 -5.28
C THR A 45 21.73 11.56 -3.85
N GLU A 46 22.09 12.44 -2.92
CA GLU A 46 21.48 12.49 -1.58
C GLU A 46 20.16 13.29 -1.56
N VAL A 47 19.76 13.88 -2.69
CA VAL A 47 18.55 14.70 -2.81
C VAL A 47 17.35 13.80 -3.14
N ILE A 48 16.26 13.97 -2.39
CA ILE A 48 15.00 13.26 -2.64
C ILE A 48 14.29 13.87 -3.84
N ASP A 49 13.87 13.03 -4.79
CA ASP A 49 13.03 13.43 -5.92
C ASP A 49 11.56 13.48 -5.47
N TYR A 50 11.21 14.53 -4.72
CA TYR A 50 9.86 14.72 -4.19
C TYR A 50 8.79 14.84 -5.29
N PRO A 51 9.01 15.50 -6.44
CA PRO A 51 8.04 15.49 -7.54
C PRO A 51 7.68 14.08 -7.99
N LYS A 52 8.68 13.20 -8.14
CA LYS A 52 8.46 11.80 -8.53
C LYS A 52 7.75 11.00 -7.45
N ILE A 53 8.08 11.22 -6.18
CA ILE A 53 7.35 10.61 -5.06
C ILE A 53 5.88 11.03 -5.07
N LYS A 54 5.61 12.34 -5.20
CA LYS A 54 4.25 12.89 -5.22
C LYS A 54 3.41 12.29 -6.35
N LEU A 55 3.97 12.16 -7.56
CA LEU A 55 3.28 11.57 -8.71
C LEU A 55 3.08 10.06 -8.56
N GLY A 56 4.04 9.36 -7.95
CA GLY A 56 4.00 7.91 -7.78
C GLY A 56 3.22 7.42 -6.56
N LEU A 57 2.86 8.30 -5.62
CA LEU A 57 2.30 7.89 -4.32
C LEU A 57 1.00 7.10 -4.49
N MET A 58 0.01 7.65 -5.20
CA MET A 58 -1.29 6.98 -5.37
C MET A 58 -1.20 5.69 -6.20
N PRO A 59 -0.51 5.64 -7.36
CA PRO A 59 -0.33 4.40 -8.09
C PRO A 59 0.34 3.30 -7.26
N ASN A 60 1.45 3.61 -6.58
CA ASN A 60 2.17 2.63 -5.76
C ASN A 60 1.36 2.20 -4.54
N PHE A 61 0.57 3.10 -3.97
CA PHE A 61 -0.35 2.77 -2.88
C PHE A 61 -1.40 1.74 -3.33
N ILE A 62 -2.07 1.97 -4.45
CA ILE A 62 -3.06 1.01 -4.99
C ILE A 62 -2.39 -0.32 -5.36
N HIS A 63 -1.25 -0.31 -6.06
CA HIS A 63 -0.52 -1.54 -6.38
C HIS A 63 -0.09 -2.32 -5.13
N SER A 64 0.22 -1.63 -4.03
CA SER A 64 0.52 -2.31 -2.76
C SER A 64 -0.70 -2.99 -2.15
N LEU A 65 -1.90 -2.45 -2.38
CA LEU A 65 -3.17 -3.08 -1.98
C LEU A 65 -3.50 -4.29 -2.87
N ASP A 66 -3.26 -4.18 -4.18
CA ASP A 66 -3.45 -5.31 -5.11
C ASP A 66 -2.56 -6.50 -4.72
N ALA A 67 -1.28 -6.24 -4.42
CA ALA A 67 -0.37 -7.25 -3.90
C ALA A 67 -0.82 -7.82 -2.54
N SER A 68 -1.43 -6.99 -1.70
CA SER A 68 -1.94 -7.42 -0.39
C SER A 68 -3.12 -8.36 -0.51
N ASN A 69 -3.99 -8.16 -1.51
CA ASN A 69 -5.08 -9.08 -1.78
C ASN A 69 -4.55 -10.50 -2.10
N ILE A 70 -3.49 -10.60 -2.91
CA ILE A 70 -2.83 -11.87 -3.22
C ILE A 70 -2.23 -12.51 -1.96
N HIS A 71 -1.57 -11.72 -1.12
CA HIS A 71 -0.98 -12.23 0.12
C HIS A 71 -2.04 -12.72 1.11
N LEU A 72 -3.17 -12.00 1.24
CA LEU A 72 -4.31 -12.44 2.06
C LEU A 72 -4.94 -13.71 1.49
N LEU A 73 -5.07 -13.82 0.17
CA LEU A 73 -5.54 -15.03 -0.50
C LEU A 73 -4.65 -16.24 -0.16
N ILE A 74 -3.33 -16.10 -0.28
CA ILE A 74 -2.37 -17.16 0.06
C ILE A 74 -2.44 -17.49 1.56
N SER A 75 -2.56 -16.48 2.42
CA SER A 75 -2.75 -16.68 3.86
C SER A 75 -4.01 -17.50 4.16
N ASN A 76 -5.12 -17.20 3.48
CA ASN A 76 -6.39 -17.92 3.59
C ASN A 76 -6.27 -19.36 3.06
N ILE A 77 -5.63 -19.59 1.92
CA ILE A 77 -5.35 -20.94 1.39
C ILE A 77 -4.58 -21.78 2.43
N ASN A 78 -3.55 -21.19 3.05
CA ASN A 78 -2.77 -21.86 4.09
C ASN A 78 -3.60 -22.12 5.36
N LYS A 79 -4.37 -21.13 5.81
CA LYS A 79 -5.25 -21.21 6.99
C LYS A 79 -6.30 -22.31 6.86
N TYR A 80 -6.87 -22.51 5.67
CA TYR A 80 -7.84 -23.57 5.38
C TYR A 80 -7.19 -24.89 4.94
N ASN A 81 -5.86 -25.00 4.98
CA ASN A 81 -5.07 -26.17 4.61
C ASN A 81 -5.33 -26.66 3.17
N LEU A 82 -5.48 -25.73 2.23
CA LEU A 82 -5.78 -25.98 0.82
C LEU A 82 -4.51 -26.11 -0.04
N LYS A 83 -3.52 -26.85 0.46
CA LYS A 83 -2.18 -26.91 -0.12
C LYS A 83 -2.12 -27.57 -1.51
N ASP A 84 -3.14 -28.35 -1.88
CA ASP A 84 -3.29 -28.99 -3.20
C ASP A 84 -3.88 -28.04 -4.27
N LEU A 85 -4.07 -26.76 -3.94
CA LEU A 85 -4.70 -25.79 -4.83
C LEU A 85 -3.64 -25.10 -5.69
N ASN A 86 -3.70 -25.34 -7.00
CA ASN A 86 -2.89 -24.61 -7.98
C ASN A 86 -3.42 -23.18 -8.13
N LEU A 87 -2.65 -22.19 -7.70
CA LEU A 87 -2.93 -20.77 -7.88
C LEU A 87 -1.93 -20.17 -8.88
N TYR A 88 -2.44 -19.60 -9.96
CA TYR A 88 -1.70 -18.78 -10.91
C TYR A 88 -2.23 -17.36 -10.82
N THR A 89 -1.34 -16.39 -10.71
CA THR A 89 -1.73 -14.97 -10.64
C THR A 89 -0.78 -14.11 -11.45
N ILE A 90 -1.36 -13.13 -12.15
CA ILE A 90 -0.63 -12.06 -12.83
C ILE A 90 -1.30 -10.77 -12.39
N HIS A 91 -0.73 -10.13 -11.38
CA HIS A 91 -1.32 -8.94 -10.75
C HIS A 91 -2.77 -9.21 -10.28
N ASP A 92 -3.75 -8.56 -10.88
CA ASP A 92 -5.18 -8.67 -10.57
C ASP A 92 -5.89 -9.85 -11.25
N CYS A 93 -5.19 -10.59 -12.10
CA CYS A 93 -5.71 -11.80 -12.72
C CYS A 93 -5.44 -13.03 -11.86
N PHE A 94 -6.46 -13.87 -11.66
CA PHE A 94 -6.38 -15.13 -10.92
C PHE A 94 -6.82 -16.30 -11.80
N ALA A 95 -6.05 -17.39 -11.76
CA ALA A 95 -6.32 -18.61 -12.51
C ALA A 95 -5.95 -19.85 -11.69
N SER A 96 -6.59 -20.97 -12.00
CA SER A 96 -6.45 -22.26 -11.31
C SER A 96 -7.00 -23.38 -12.20
N ASP A 97 -6.80 -24.64 -11.81
CA ASP A 97 -7.48 -25.78 -12.42
C ASP A 97 -9.01 -25.62 -12.36
N TYR A 98 -9.72 -26.14 -13.37
CA TYR A 98 -11.18 -26.03 -13.50
C TYR A 98 -11.95 -26.49 -12.25
N LYS A 99 -11.47 -27.54 -11.57
CA LYS A 99 -12.09 -28.10 -10.36
C LYS A 99 -11.99 -27.17 -9.13
N ASN A 100 -11.05 -26.23 -9.16
CA ASN A 100 -10.71 -25.35 -8.04
C ASN A 100 -11.15 -23.90 -8.29
N ILE A 101 -11.62 -23.55 -9.50
CA ILE A 101 -11.92 -22.16 -9.87
C ILE A 101 -12.99 -21.52 -8.97
N ALA A 102 -14.04 -22.27 -8.61
CA ALA A 102 -15.08 -21.79 -7.71
C ALA A 102 -14.54 -21.51 -6.29
N ILE A 103 -13.59 -22.32 -5.82
CA ILE A 103 -12.94 -22.11 -4.52
C ILE A 103 -12.07 -20.86 -4.57
N ILE A 104 -11.27 -20.68 -5.63
CA ILE A 104 -10.45 -19.49 -5.82
C ILE A 104 -11.31 -18.23 -5.90
N GLU A 105 -12.42 -18.26 -6.64
CA GLU A 105 -13.33 -17.12 -6.73
C GLU A 105 -13.85 -16.70 -5.35
N LEU A 106 -14.29 -17.67 -4.54
CA LEU A 106 -14.75 -17.41 -3.16
C LEU A 106 -13.64 -16.85 -2.27
N LEU A 107 -12.43 -17.41 -2.35
CA LEU A 107 -11.29 -16.95 -1.54
C LEU A 107 -10.77 -15.57 -1.97
N VAL A 108 -10.83 -15.23 -3.26
CA VAL A 108 -10.49 -13.90 -3.78
C VAL A 108 -11.48 -12.88 -3.23
N LYS A 109 -12.80 -13.16 -3.33
CA LYS A 109 -13.84 -12.29 -2.75
C LYS A 109 -13.66 -12.10 -1.24
N HIS A 110 -13.39 -13.19 -0.52
CA HIS A 110 -13.10 -13.14 0.91
C HIS A 110 -11.91 -12.23 1.20
N SER A 111 -10.80 -12.39 0.48
CA SER A 111 -9.58 -11.59 0.67
C SER A 111 -9.80 -10.11 0.39
N PHE A 112 -10.62 -9.76 -0.60
CA PHE A 112 -11.06 -8.38 -0.85
C PHE A 112 -11.88 -7.82 0.30
N ILE A 113 -12.81 -8.61 0.85
CA ILE A 113 -13.62 -8.20 2.00
C ILE A 113 -12.73 -7.96 3.23
N GLU A 114 -11.77 -8.86 3.48
CA GLU A 114 -10.79 -8.69 4.56
C GLU A 114 -9.95 -7.43 4.37
N LEU A 115 -9.49 -7.18 3.14
CA LEU A 115 -8.62 -6.04 2.82
C LEU A 115 -9.29 -4.69 3.10
N TYR A 116 -10.56 -4.53 2.72
CA TYR A 116 -11.26 -3.22 2.73
C TYR A 116 -12.25 -3.02 3.88
N PHE A 117 -12.80 -4.09 4.46
CA PHE A 117 -13.94 -3.98 5.38
C PHE A 117 -13.71 -4.56 6.79
N GLN A 118 -12.60 -5.26 7.06
CA GLN A 118 -12.29 -5.72 8.42
C GLN A 118 -11.75 -4.60 9.32
N VAL A 119 -10.94 -3.71 8.77
CA VAL A 119 -10.35 -2.56 9.47
C VAL A 119 -10.54 -1.32 8.61
N ASP A 120 -10.85 -0.17 9.22
CA ASP A 120 -10.81 1.11 8.50
C ASP A 120 -9.34 1.45 8.17
N TYR A 121 -8.88 0.91 7.04
CA TYR A 121 -7.49 1.02 6.64
C TYR A 121 -7.13 2.45 6.22
N LEU A 122 -8.10 3.24 5.73
CA LEU A 122 -7.88 4.64 5.41
C LEU A 122 -7.62 5.46 6.67
N GLU A 123 -8.37 5.21 7.74
CA GLU A 123 -8.09 5.80 9.04
C GLU A 123 -6.72 5.36 9.59
N ALA A 124 -6.42 4.06 9.53
CA ALA A 124 -5.15 3.54 10.01
C ALA A 124 -3.93 4.15 9.29
N ILE A 125 -3.98 4.27 7.95
CA ILE A 125 -2.89 4.86 7.19
C ILE A 125 -2.80 6.38 7.39
N HIS A 126 -3.94 7.06 7.54
CA HIS A 126 -3.95 8.49 7.83
C HIS A 126 -3.24 8.80 9.15
N GLU A 127 -3.57 8.05 10.20
CA GLU A 127 -2.91 8.16 11.50
C GLU A 127 -1.42 7.79 11.41
N SER A 128 -1.05 6.80 10.60
CA SER A 128 0.36 6.47 10.32
C SER A 128 1.12 7.64 9.69
N PHE A 129 0.54 8.33 8.70
CA PHE A 129 1.16 9.50 8.08
C PHE A 129 1.26 10.68 9.04
N ILE A 130 0.25 10.92 9.88
CA ILE A 130 0.33 11.95 10.92
C ILE A 130 1.47 11.66 11.90
N LYS A 131 1.59 10.40 12.37
CA LYS A 131 2.69 9.98 13.25
C LYS A 131 4.06 10.18 12.59
N GLN A 132 4.19 9.84 11.32
CA GLN A 132 5.43 10.07 10.56
C GLN A 132 5.77 11.54 10.53
N ILE A 133 4.83 12.42 10.17
CA ILE A 133 5.02 13.87 10.19
C ILE A 133 5.46 14.34 11.59
N GLY A 134 4.79 13.87 12.65
CA GLY A 134 5.14 14.18 14.05
C GLY A 134 6.52 13.71 14.49
N GLY A 135 7.09 12.70 13.83
CA GLY A 135 8.47 12.25 14.06
C GLY A 135 9.52 13.20 13.47
N TYR A 136 9.17 13.99 12.45
CA TYR A 136 10.09 14.94 11.79
C TYR A 136 9.88 16.40 12.20
N THR A 137 8.67 16.76 12.62
CA THR A 137 8.32 18.14 12.97
C THR A 137 7.26 18.21 14.06
N ASN A 138 7.19 19.35 14.76
CA ASN A 138 6.17 19.59 15.77
C ASN A 138 4.80 19.76 15.10
N LEU A 139 3.85 18.93 15.54
CA LEU A 139 2.45 19.08 15.21
C LEU A 139 1.79 20.02 16.22
N TYR A 140 1.15 21.05 15.72
CA TYR A 140 0.40 22.00 16.52
C TYR A 140 -1.10 21.81 16.28
N GLU A 141 -1.90 22.15 17.28
CA GLU A 141 -3.35 21.97 17.24
C GLU A 141 -4.03 23.30 17.57
N GLU A 142 -5.05 23.65 16.81
CA GLU A 142 -5.86 24.85 17.01
C GLU A 142 -7.34 24.52 16.78
N TYR A 143 -8.22 25.19 17.50
CA TYR A 143 -9.66 25.08 17.32
C TYR A 143 -10.13 26.20 16.38
N ILE A 144 -10.62 25.83 15.20
CA ILE A 144 -11.24 26.75 14.25
C ILE A 144 -12.70 26.33 14.14
N GLU A 145 -13.63 27.22 14.49
CA GLU A 145 -15.08 26.94 14.44
C GLU A 145 -15.48 25.66 15.21
N ASN A 146 -14.94 25.47 16.42
CA ASN A 146 -15.09 24.27 17.26
C ASN A 146 -14.55 22.96 16.65
N LYS A 147 -13.85 23.01 15.52
CA LYS A 147 -13.18 21.85 14.92
C LYS A 147 -11.69 21.89 15.24
N LYS A 148 -11.17 20.77 15.72
CA LYS A 148 -9.74 20.58 15.95
C LYS A 148 -9.02 20.48 14.62
N VAL A 149 -8.04 21.34 14.39
CA VAL A 149 -7.23 21.39 13.16
C VAL A 149 -5.77 21.22 13.52
N LYS A 150 -5.10 20.26 12.88
CA LYS A 150 -3.67 20.01 13.00
C LYS A 150 -2.91 20.85 11.96
N PHE A 151 -1.78 21.44 12.34
CA PHE A 151 -0.90 22.17 11.43
C PHE A 151 0.57 21.94 11.73
N VAL A 152 1.40 22.12 10.71
CA VAL A 152 2.86 22.11 10.80
C VAL A 152 3.40 23.46 10.39
N ILE A 153 4.45 23.89 11.07
CA ILE A 153 5.15 25.14 10.77
C ILE A 153 6.47 24.76 10.09
N ILE A 154 6.68 25.26 8.88
CA ILE A 154 7.89 24.97 8.09
C ILE A 154 8.58 26.29 7.76
N GLU A 155 9.86 26.35 8.07
CA GLU A 155 10.73 27.44 7.65
C GLU A 155 11.25 27.16 6.24
N LYS A 156 11.09 28.12 5.34
CA LYS A 156 11.62 28.08 3.98
C LYS A 156 12.61 29.20 3.79
N GLN A 157 13.78 28.84 3.29
CA GLN A 157 14.79 29.81 2.88
C GLN A 157 14.70 30.06 1.38
N ASP A 158 14.57 31.33 0.97
CA ASP A 158 14.64 31.71 -0.45
C ASP A 158 16.10 31.73 -0.93
N LYS A 159 16.32 31.73 -2.26
CA LYS A 159 17.63 31.83 -2.92
C LYS A 159 18.46 33.05 -2.47
N LYS A 160 17.82 34.07 -1.92
CA LYS A 160 18.45 35.28 -1.35
C LYS A 160 18.75 35.18 0.15
N GLY A 161 18.57 34.00 0.77
CA GLY A 161 18.83 33.75 2.19
C GLY A 161 17.74 34.21 3.15
N LYS A 162 16.66 34.84 2.67
CA LYS A 162 15.53 35.27 3.50
C LYS A 162 14.73 34.06 3.97
N VAL A 163 14.58 33.92 5.28
CA VAL A 163 13.76 32.87 5.91
C VAL A 163 12.32 33.35 5.99
N THR A 164 11.39 32.50 5.57
CA THR A 164 9.95 32.71 5.65
C THR A 164 9.31 31.52 6.35
N THR A 165 8.45 31.79 7.31
CA THR A 165 7.74 30.75 8.04
C THR A 165 6.37 30.55 7.40
N VAL A 166 6.06 29.31 7.01
CA VAL A 166 4.78 28.96 6.38
C VAL A 166 4.05 27.94 7.24
N LYS A 167 2.79 28.25 7.56
CA LYS A 167 1.86 27.36 8.26
C LYS A 167 1.14 26.48 7.25
N TYR A 168 1.28 25.16 7.37
CA TYR A 168 0.59 24.18 6.55
C TYR A 168 -0.45 23.43 7.38
N ARG A 169 -1.70 23.39 6.89
CA ARG A 169 -2.77 22.60 7.50
C ARG A 169 -2.61 21.13 7.12
N VAL A 170 -2.69 20.24 8.11
CA VAL A 170 -2.83 18.80 7.87
C VAL A 170 -4.30 18.54 7.54
N PRO A 171 -4.63 17.94 6.38
CA PRO A 171 -6.01 17.67 6.02
C PRO A 171 -6.59 16.60 6.95
N ASN A 172 -7.87 16.73 7.27
CA ASN A 172 -8.63 15.60 7.85
C ASN A 172 -9.04 14.66 6.71
N LEU A 173 -9.31 13.40 7.04
CA LEU A 173 -9.92 12.48 6.08
C LEU A 173 -11.25 13.05 5.56
N PRO A 174 -11.55 12.86 4.26
CA PRO A 174 -12.87 13.18 3.74
C PRO A 174 -13.91 12.28 4.41
N LEU A 175 -15.10 12.82 4.65
CA LEU A 175 -16.25 11.98 5.00
C LEU A 175 -16.55 11.08 3.79
N PHE A 176 -16.44 9.78 4.00
CA PHE A 176 -16.72 8.80 2.96
C PHE A 176 -17.70 7.77 3.52
N ASN A 177 -18.87 7.68 2.89
CA ASN A 177 -19.86 6.64 3.18
C ASN A 177 -19.90 5.72 1.97
N TRP A 178 -19.64 4.43 2.20
CA TRP A 178 -19.86 3.42 1.18
C TRP A 178 -21.37 3.28 0.93
N GLU A 179 -21.81 3.38 -0.32
CA GLU A 179 -23.13 2.92 -0.74
C GLU A 179 -23.12 1.38 -0.91
N ILE A 180 -22.61 0.69 0.10
CA ILE A 180 -22.44 -0.76 0.10
C ILE A 180 -23.04 -1.30 1.40
N ASP A 181 -23.83 -2.36 1.28
CA ASP A 181 -24.33 -3.10 2.42
C ASP A 181 -23.19 -3.92 3.05
N ILE A 182 -22.51 -3.31 4.01
CA ILE A 182 -21.37 -3.90 4.72
C ILE A 182 -21.81 -5.16 5.48
N ASP A 183 -23.04 -5.19 5.99
CA ASP A 183 -23.55 -6.33 6.75
C ASP A 183 -23.76 -7.52 5.84
N LYS A 184 -24.33 -7.31 4.65
CA LYS A 184 -24.42 -8.34 3.61
C LYS A 184 -23.04 -8.86 3.18
N LEU A 185 -22.04 -7.99 3.00
CA LEU A 185 -20.68 -8.43 2.66
C LEU A 185 -20.03 -9.24 3.80
N LYS A 186 -20.28 -8.86 5.05
CA LYS A 186 -19.83 -9.64 6.21
C LYS A 186 -20.52 -10.99 6.29
N GLU A 187 -21.82 -11.07 6.01
CA GLU A 187 -22.56 -12.32 5.88
C GLU A 187 -21.97 -13.21 4.78
N GLU A 188 -21.69 -12.65 3.59
CA GLU A 188 -21.06 -13.38 2.49
C GLU A 188 -19.67 -13.92 2.89
N SER A 189 -18.87 -13.13 3.60
CA SER A 189 -17.57 -13.57 4.15
C SER A 189 -17.70 -14.73 5.16
N ILE A 190 -18.71 -14.66 6.04
CA ILE A 190 -19.02 -15.74 7.00
C ILE A 190 -19.48 -17.00 6.26
N ILE A 191 -20.35 -16.86 5.25
CA ILE A 191 -20.83 -17.97 4.43
C ILE A 191 -19.67 -18.61 3.67
N VAL A 192 -18.73 -17.83 3.13
CA VAL A 192 -17.51 -18.36 2.48
C VAL A 192 -16.69 -19.15 3.49
N THR A 193 -16.47 -18.61 4.68
CA THR A 193 -15.70 -19.27 5.75
C THR A 193 -16.35 -20.58 6.21
N LEU A 194 -17.68 -20.59 6.39
CA LEU A 194 -18.44 -21.78 6.77
C LEU A 194 -18.50 -22.81 5.64
N SER A 195 -18.76 -22.37 4.42
CA SER A 195 -18.85 -23.23 3.23
C SER A 195 -17.50 -23.86 2.91
N ALA A 196 -16.41 -23.10 3.00
CA ALA A 196 -15.05 -23.64 2.95
C ALA A 196 -14.89 -24.72 4.01
N ASN A 197 -15.12 -24.41 5.29
CA ASN A 197 -14.95 -25.38 6.37
C ASN A 197 -15.81 -26.66 6.22
N ILE A 198 -17.06 -26.53 5.78
CA ILE A 198 -17.98 -27.67 5.57
C ILE A 198 -17.56 -28.48 4.35
N PHE A 199 -17.37 -27.84 3.20
CA PHE A 199 -16.93 -28.49 1.96
C PHE A 199 -15.62 -29.24 2.16
N PHE A 200 -14.66 -28.65 2.89
CA PHE A 200 -13.38 -29.28 3.18
C PHE A 200 -13.46 -30.38 4.24
N ARG A 201 -14.34 -30.28 5.24
CA ARG A 201 -14.63 -31.42 6.13
C ARG A 201 -15.19 -32.61 5.35
N VAL A 202 -16.08 -32.36 4.39
CA VAL A 202 -16.64 -33.41 3.53
C VAL A 202 -15.57 -34.02 2.62
N ILE A 203 -14.72 -33.22 1.97
CA ILE A 203 -13.61 -33.74 1.14
C ILE A 203 -12.59 -34.52 1.98
N ALA A 204 -12.23 -34.02 3.17
CA ALA A 204 -11.29 -34.71 4.06
C ALA A 204 -11.84 -36.06 4.56
N LEU A 205 -13.16 -36.19 4.74
CA LEU A 205 -13.82 -37.45 5.06
C LEU A 205 -13.84 -38.41 3.86
N ILE A 206 -13.96 -37.90 2.64
CA ILE A 206 -13.94 -38.71 1.41
C ILE A 206 -12.52 -39.22 1.11
N LYS A 207 -11.47 -38.42 1.31
CA LYS A 207 -10.06 -38.83 1.11
C LYS A 207 -9.53 -39.81 2.18
N LYS A 208 -10.28 -40.07 3.26
CA LYS A 208 -9.91 -41.00 4.34
C LYS A 208 -10.47 -42.43 4.16
N LYS A 209 -11.21 -42.69 3.08
CA LYS A 209 -11.60 -44.03 2.63
C LYS A 209 -10.79 -44.42 1.41
#